data_AF-A0A9X2DL97-F1
#
_entry.id   AF-A0A9X2DL97-F1
#
_cell.length_a   1.000
_cell.length_b   1.000
_cell.length_c   1.000
_cell.angle_alpha   90.00
_cell.angle_beta   90.00
_cell.angle_gamma   90.00
#
_symmetry.space_group_name_H-M   'P 1'
#
loop_
_entity.id
_entity.type
_entity.pdbx_description
1 polymer ?
#
loop_
_entity_poly.entity_id
_entity_poly.type
_entity_poly.pdbx_seq_one_letter_code
_entity_poly.pdbx_strand_id
1 'polypeptide(L)'
;MGQMKMKKLLWGLVIVVSVLFIGNQESFTPFHKAISFNEVEKEEANQDVASFIQTVQEKNGAHLYFDRQNAIYVYLNEAAVEVGVQPVSYTDFSVEEDGDTLNVLYRTEGAALDSDKPVKFQRLYKIQLNKAYENVIGFRNGEEEPFAVVSGN
;
A
#
# COMPACT_ATOMS: atom_id res chain seq x y z
N MET A 1 -76.30 -39.17 13.21
CA MET A 1 -76.42 -37.70 13.06
C MET A 1 -76.04 -37.10 14.42
N GLY A 2 -74.90 -36.46 14.68
CA GLY A 2 -73.73 -36.10 13.90
C GLY A 2 -72.70 -35.44 14.84
N GLN A 3 -71.47 -35.32 14.33
CA GLN A 3 -70.41 -34.35 14.70
C GLN A 3 -69.58 -34.55 15.99
N MET A 4 -68.40 -35.13 15.74
CA MET A 4 -67.09 -34.90 16.38
C MET A 4 -66.76 -33.41 16.60
N LYS A 5 -65.96 -33.08 17.65
CA LYS A 5 -64.82 -32.13 17.58
C LYS A 5 -63.99 -32.11 18.87
N MET A 6 -62.74 -32.57 18.78
CA MET A 6 -61.62 -32.24 19.69
C MET A 6 -61.27 -30.75 19.60
N LYS A 7 -60.88 -30.13 20.73
CA LYS A 7 -59.89 -29.04 20.84
C LYS A 7 -59.20 -29.16 22.22
N LYS A 8 -57.91 -29.56 22.30
CA LYS A 8 -56.68 -28.72 22.49
C LYS A 8 -56.79 -27.83 23.76
N LEU A 9 -55.84 -27.72 24.71
CA LEU A 9 -54.37 -27.63 24.67
C LEU A 9 -53.77 -27.92 26.07
N LEU A 10 -52.50 -28.38 26.06
CA LEU A 10 -51.31 -28.10 26.89
C LEU A 10 -51.46 -27.21 28.16
N TRP A 11 -50.65 -27.30 29.22
CA TRP A 11 -49.18 -27.30 29.25
C TRP A 11 -48.64 -28.00 30.51
N GLY A 12 -47.98 -29.16 30.33
CA GLY A 12 -47.02 -29.69 31.30
C GLY A 12 -45.70 -28.95 31.11
N LEU A 13 -45.27 -28.22 32.12
CA LEU A 13 -44.00 -27.49 32.15
C LEU A 13 -42.84 -28.50 32.19
N VAL A 14 -42.25 -28.83 31.03
CA VAL A 14 -40.99 -29.57 30.96
C VAL A 14 -39.86 -28.57 31.06
N ILE A 15 -39.20 -28.51 32.21
CA ILE A 15 -37.97 -27.75 32.39
C ILE A 15 -36.85 -28.54 31.72
N VAL A 16 -36.50 -28.16 30.49
CA VAL A 16 -35.27 -28.61 29.84
C VAL A 16 -34.16 -27.70 30.33
N VAL A 17 -33.30 -28.23 31.20
CA VAL A 17 -32.05 -27.58 31.59
C VAL A 17 -31.06 -27.79 30.45
N SER A 18 -31.02 -26.84 29.51
CA SER A 18 -29.96 -26.76 28.51
C SER A 18 -28.72 -26.18 29.19
N VAL A 19 -27.72 -27.03 29.42
CA VAL A 19 -26.38 -26.58 29.82
C VAL A 19 -25.79 -25.82 28.62
N LEU A 20 -25.77 -24.49 28.71
CA LEU A 20 -25.04 -23.64 27.78
C LEU A 20 -23.55 -23.90 27.98
N PHE A 21 -22.96 -24.67 27.05
CA PHE A 21 -21.53 -24.62 26.79
C PHE A 21 -21.20 -23.21 26.31
N ILE A 22 -20.83 -22.33 27.24
CA ILE A 22 -20.09 -21.10 26.92
C ILE A 22 -18.67 -21.55 26.59
N GLY A 23 -18.51 -22.11 25.39
CA GLY A 23 -17.22 -22.08 24.73
C GLY A 23 -16.93 -20.63 24.44
N ASN A 24 -15.97 -20.04 25.17
CA ASN A 24 -15.28 -18.84 24.74
C ASN A 24 -14.69 -19.16 23.36
N GLN A 25 -15.42 -18.84 22.30
CA GLN A 25 -14.82 -18.66 21.00
C GLN A 25 -14.03 -17.36 21.13
N GLU A 26 -12.75 -17.49 21.45
CA GLU A 26 -11.79 -16.45 21.12
C GLU A 26 -11.93 -16.24 19.61
N SER A 27 -12.58 -15.14 19.25
CA SER A 27 -12.73 -14.71 17.87
C SER A 27 -11.33 -14.55 17.30
N PHE A 28 -10.89 -15.53 16.53
CA PHE A 28 -9.64 -15.50 15.80
C PHE A 28 -9.81 -14.49 14.66
N THR A 29 -9.57 -13.21 14.94
CA THR A 29 -9.41 -12.22 13.88
C THR A 29 -8.07 -12.52 13.22
N PRO A 30 -8.03 -12.95 11.94
CA PRO A 30 -6.75 -13.14 11.26
C PRO A 30 -6.00 -11.81 11.27
N PHE A 31 -4.77 -11.82 11.75
CA PHE A 31 -3.90 -10.65 11.73
C PHE A 31 -3.62 -10.29 10.28
N HIS A 32 -4.39 -9.34 9.74
CA HIS A 32 -4.08 -8.74 8.45
C HIS A 32 -2.93 -7.77 8.67
N LYS A 33 -1.77 -8.10 8.09
CA LYS A 33 -0.63 -7.18 8.01
C LYS A 33 -1.13 -5.91 7.33
N ALA A 34 -0.89 -4.73 7.90
CA ALA A 34 -1.21 -3.47 7.25
C ALA A 34 -0.13 -3.15 6.20
N ILE A 35 -0.51 -2.50 5.10
CA ILE A 35 0.48 -1.86 4.22
C ILE A 35 1.21 -0.77 5.02
N SER A 36 2.50 -0.62 4.76
CA SER A 36 3.31 0.43 5.37
C SER A 36 4.39 0.85 4.40
N PHE A 37 4.91 2.06 4.58
CA PHE A 37 6.04 2.56 3.83
C PHE A 37 6.94 3.42 4.70
N ASN A 38 8.19 3.54 4.27
CA ASN A 38 9.13 4.47 4.85
C ASN A 38 10.12 4.95 3.79
N GLU A 39 10.55 6.21 3.92
CA GLU A 39 11.72 6.70 3.18
C GLU A 39 12.95 5.92 3.70
N VAL A 40 13.82 5.53 2.78
CA VAL A 40 15.09 4.85 3.08
C VAL A 40 16.21 5.59 2.38
N GLU A 41 17.38 5.63 3.02
CA GLU A 41 18.58 6.15 2.37
C GLU A 41 19.04 5.15 1.29
N LYS A 42 19.61 5.66 0.19
CA LYS A 42 20.04 4.82 -0.94
C LYS A 42 21.12 3.83 -0.50
N GLU A 43 21.93 4.21 0.47
CA GLU A 43 23.02 3.43 1.05
C GLU A 43 22.52 2.29 1.95
N GLU A 44 21.28 2.36 2.44
CA GLU A 44 20.63 1.31 3.23
C GLU A 44 19.90 0.28 2.37
N ALA A 45 19.75 0.55 1.08
CA ALA A 45 19.12 -0.36 0.14
C ALA A 45 19.98 -1.62 -0.09
N ASN A 46 19.32 -2.75 -0.35
CA ASN A 46 20.03 -3.97 -0.70
C ASN A 46 20.76 -3.82 -2.05
N GLN A 47 21.69 -4.72 -2.34
CA GLN A 47 22.53 -4.65 -3.54
C GLN A 47 21.73 -4.62 -4.85
N ASP A 48 20.61 -5.34 -4.92
CA ASP A 48 19.79 -5.40 -6.14
C ASP A 48 19.09 -4.05 -6.40
N VAL A 49 18.53 -3.45 -5.35
CA VAL A 49 17.91 -2.12 -5.41
C VAL A 49 18.95 -1.05 -5.71
N ALA A 50 20.13 -1.11 -5.07
CA ALA A 50 21.22 -0.18 -5.36
C ALA A 50 21.67 -0.27 -6.82
N SER A 51 21.79 -1.49 -7.36
CA SER A 51 22.14 -1.73 -8.76
C SER A 51 21.06 -1.17 -9.69
N PHE A 52 19.77 -1.39 -9.37
CA PHE A 52 18.67 -0.81 -10.11
C PHE A 52 18.74 0.72 -10.14
N ILE A 53 18.92 1.37 -8.99
CA ILE A 53 19.03 2.83 -8.89
C ILE A 53 20.15 3.37 -9.79
N GLN A 54 21.31 2.71 -9.82
CA GLN A 54 22.41 3.11 -10.71
C GLN A 54 22.02 3.10 -12.18
N THR A 55 21.12 2.21 -12.62
CA THR A 55 20.65 2.16 -14.02
C THR A 55 19.66 3.27 -14.39
N VAL A 56 19.02 3.88 -13.39
CA VAL A 56 17.96 4.88 -13.59
C VAL A 56 18.28 6.26 -13.02
N GLN A 57 19.40 6.43 -12.32
CA GLN A 57 19.77 7.70 -11.66
C GLN A 57 19.95 8.89 -12.61
N GLU A 58 20.19 8.64 -13.90
CA GLU A 58 20.30 9.68 -14.94
C GLU A 58 18.97 9.93 -15.66
N LYS A 59 17.87 9.27 -15.26
CA LYS A 59 16.55 9.39 -15.87
C LYS A 59 15.56 10.00 -14.88
N ASN A 60 14.92 11.10 -15.27
CA ASN A 60 13.81 11.65 -14.50
C ASN A 60 12.60 10.72 -14.48
N GLY A 61 11.75 10.90 -13.48
CA GLY A 61 10.49 10.19 -13.29
C GLY A 61 10.50 9.27 -12.08
N ALA A 62 9.37 8.60 -11.89
CA ALA A 62 9.19 7.57 -10.90
C ALA A 62 9.61 6.20 -11.47
N HIS A 63 10.43 5.46 -10.73
CA HIS A 63 10.94 4.15 -11.10
C HIS A 63 10.53 3.12 -10.05
N LEU A 64 10.10 1.94 -10.49
CA LEU A 64 9.57 0.90 -9.63
C LEU A 64 10.45 -0.35 -9.66
N TYR A 65 10.75 -0.88 -8.48
CA TYR A 65 11.48 -2.12 -8.31
C TYR A 65 10.73 -3.11 -7.43
N PHE A 66 10.44 -4.30 -7.94
CA PHE A 66 9.84 -5.39 -7.16
C PHE A 66 10.92 -6.22 -6.46
N ASP A 67 10.88 -6.25 -5.13
CA ASP A 67 11.77 -7.06 -4.30
C ASP A 67 11.07 -8.36 -3.88
N ARG A 68 11.83 -9.45 -3.82
CA ARG A 68 11.34 -10.81 -3.52
C ARG A 68 10.72 -10.96 -2.13
N GLN A 69 10.87 -9.96 -1.26
CA GLN A 69 10.51 -10.00 0.16
C GLN A 69 9.13 -9.38 0.46
N ASN A 70 8.16 -9.48 -0.47
CA ASN A 70 6.87 -8.78 -0.36
C ASN A 70 7.05 -7.28 -0.10
N ALA A 71 8.03 -6.70 -0.79
CA ALA A 71 8.34 -5.28 -0.73
C ALA A 71 8.51 -4.76 -2.15
N ILE A 72 8.19 -3.49 -2.34
CA ILE A 72 8.52 -2.77 -3.56
C ILE A 72 9.27 -1.50 -3.18
N TYR A 73 10.12 -1.04 -4.09
CA TYR A 73 10.85 0.22 -3.93
C TYR A 73 10.39 1.18 -5.01
N VAL A 74 10.07 2.40 -4.59
CA VAL A 74 9.73 3.50 -5.49
C VAL A 74 10.87 4.51 -5.40
N TYR A 75 11.61 4.64 -6.49
CA TYR A 75 12.67 5.62 -6.64
C TYR A 75 12.18 6.80 -7.46
N LEU A 76 12.01 7.93 -6.78
CA LEU A 76 11.58 9.19 -7.36
C LEU A 76 12.81 10.01 -7.72
N ASN A 77 12.99 10.36 -9.00
CA ASN A 77 14.18 11.06 -9.48
C ASN A 77 13.81 12.27 -10.33
N GLU A 78 14.24 13.45 -9.93
CA GLU A 78 14.15 14.71 -10.70
C GLU A 78 15.53 15.40 -10.76
N ALA A 79 16.61 14.62 -10.58
CA ALA A 79 17.96 15.18 -10.52
C ALA A 79 18.54 15.54 -11.91
N ALA A 80 18.00 14.99 -13.01
CA ALA A 80 18.42 15.40 -14.34
C ALA A 80 17.73 16.73 -14.66
N VAL A 81 18.30 17.84 -14.18
CA VAL A 81 17.76 19.18 -14.45
C VAL A 81 17.92 19.48 -15.95
N GLU A 82 16.82 19.44 -16.68
CA GLU A 82 16.80 19.91 -18.06
C GLU A 82 16.95 21.43 -18.10
N VAL A 83 17.81 21.92 -18.99
CA VAL A 83 18.03 23.37 -19.14
C VAL A 83 16.71 24.05 -19.52
N GLY A 84 16.25 24.98 -18.67
CA GLY A 84 15.01 25.72 -18.88
C GLY A 84 13.78 25.10 -18.19
N VAL A 85 13.91 23.96 -17.52
CA VAL A 85 12.85 23.38 -16.68
C VAL A 85 13.02 23.85 -15.23
N GLN A 86 11.93 24.28 -14.61
CA GLN A 86 11.96 24.67 -13.20
C GLN A 86 12.18 23.42 -12.35
N PRO A 87 13.18 23.43 -11.45
CA PRO A 87 13.40 22.30 -10.54
C PRO A 87 12.18 22.10 -9.65
N VAL A 88 11.87 20.84 -9.37
CA VAL A 88 10.79 20.45 -8.46
C VAL A 88 11.35 19.62 -7.32
N SER A 89 10.66 19.65 -6.19
CA SER A 89 10.97 18.81 -5.03
C SER A 89 9.78 17.98 -4.63
N TYR A 90 10.02 16.75 -4.19
CA TYR A 90 8.98 15.88 -3.66
C TYR A 90 8.59 16.34 -2.26
N THR A 91 7.31 16.62 -2.05
CA THR A 91 6.77 17.17 -0.79
C THR A 91 5.95 16.16 0.00
N ASP A 92 5.36 15.18 -0.67
CA ASP A 92 4.49 14.19 -0.04
C ASP A 92 4.58 12.84 -0.75
N PHE A 93 4.32 11.77 0.00
CA PHE A 93 4.27 10.39 -0.48
C PHE A 93 3.30 9.57 0.37
N SER A 94 2.41 8.85 -0.29
CA SER A 94 1.49 7.92 0.35
C SER A 94 1.18 6.74 -0.56
N VAL A 95 0.52 5.73 0.03
CA VAL A 95 0.05 4.55 -0.69
C VAL A 95 -1.39 4.28 -0.30
N GLU A 96 -2.21 3.87 -1.26
CA GLU A 96 -3.61 3.55 -1.07
C GLU A 96 -3.95 2.21 -1.73
N GLU A 97 -4.79 1.43 -1.06
CA GLU A 97 -5.26 0.14 -1.57
C GLU A 97 -6.62 0.34 -2.26
N ASP A 98 -6.75 -0.13 -3.50
CA ASP A 98 -8.02 -0.20 -4.22
C ASP A 98 -8.20 -1.59 -4.84
N GLY A 99 -8.89 -2.48 -4.11
CA GLY A 99 -9.01 -3.88 -4.52
C GLY A 99 -7.63 -4.52 -4.68
N ASP A 100 -7.32 -5.02 -5.88
CA ASP A 100 -6.03 -5.63 -6.21
C ASP A 100 -5.04 -4.66 -6.88
N THR A 101 -5.32 -3.37 -6.78
CA THR A 101 -4.45 -2.28 -7.22
C THR A 101 -3.82 -1.58 -6.03
N LEU A 102 -2.52 -1.33 -6.13
CA LEU A 102 -1.79 -0.46 -5.23
C LEU A 102 -1.56 0.90 -5.90
N ASN A 103 -2.14 1.95 -5.35
CA ASN A 103 -1.91 3.31 -5.79
C ASN A 103 -0.72 3.90 -5.03
N VAL A 104 0.27 4.41 -5.75
CA VAL A 104 1.45 5.09 -5.22
C VAL A 104 1.29 6.57 -5.53
N LEU A 105 1.05 7.39 -4.51
CA LEU A 105 0.77 8.81 -4.68
C LEU A 105 1.96 9.63 -4.21
N TYR A 106 2.34 10.63 -5.01
CA TYR A 106 3.41 11.56 -4.65
C TYR A 106 3.10 12.96 -5.16
N ARG A 107 3.59 13.96 -4.42
CA ARG A 107 3.42 15.37 -4.77
C ARG A 107 4.75 16.03 -5.03
N THR A 108 4.75 16.94 -6.00
CA THR A 108 5.90 17.78 -6.33
C THR A 108 5.52 19.24 -6.29
N GLU A 109 6.37 20.07 -5.72
CA GLU A 109 6.21 21.53 -5.74
C GLU A 109 7.46 22.19 -6.35
N GLY A 110 7.28 23.37 -6.94
CA GLY A 110 8.38 24.14 -7.50
C GLY A 110 9.44 24.45 -6.43
N ALA A 111 10.68 24.05 -6.70
CA ALA A 111 11.80 24.29 -5.81
C ALA A 111 12.56 25.54 -6.25
N ALA A 112 12.83 26.44 -5.31
CA ALA A 112 13.87 27.44 -5.51
C ALA A 112 15.23 26.73 -5.41
N LEU A 113 16.14 27.02 -6.33
CA LEU A 113 17.55 26.67 -6.19
C LEU A 113 18.18 27.62 -5.17
N ASP A 114 17.85 27.41 -3.91
CA ASP A 114 18.46 28.13 -2.79
C ASP A 114 19.72 27.35 -2.37
N SER A 115 20.85 28.05 -2.24
CA SER A 115 22.12 27.45 -1.82
C SER A 115 22.07 26.89 -0.40
N ASP A 116 21.11 27.33 0.40
CA ASP A 116 21.13 27.11 1.85
C ASP A 116 20.30 25.89 2.29
N LYS A 117 19.51 25.30 1.38
CA LYS A 117 18.72 24.08 1.65
C LYS A 117 18.99 23.03 0.57
N PRO A 118 19.52 21.85 0.93
CA PRO A 118 19.66 20.77 -0.03
C PRO A 118 18.26 20.35 -0.51
N VAL A 119 17.97 20.63 -1.78
CA VAL A 119 16.72 20.21 -2.40
C VAL A 119 16.78 18.69 -2.63
N LYS A 120 15.85 17.96 -2.02
CA LYS A 120 15.73 16.51 -2.20
C LYS A 120 15.06 16.20 -3.56
N PHE A 121 15.86 16.25 -4.62
CA PHE A 121 15.44 15.85 -5.98
C PHE A 121 15.27 14.35 -6.15
N GLN A 122 15.81 13.58 -5.20
CA GLN A 122 15.78 12.13 -5.21
C GLN A 122 15.21 11.63 -3.88
N ARG A 123 14.30 10.67 -3.95
CA ARG A 123 13.78 9.96 -2.78
C ARG A 123 13.59 8.50 -3.09
N LEU A 124 13.87 7.64 -2.11
CA LEU A 124 13.66 6.21 -2.20
C LEU A 124 12.70 5.79 -1.09
N TYR A 125 11.59 5.16 -1.47
CA TYR A 125 10.62 4.64 -0.53
C TYR A 125 10.58 3.12 -0.62
N LYS A 126 10.63 2.47 0.53
CA LYS A 126 10.33 1.05 0.66
C LYS A 126 8.87 0.91 1.09
N ILE A 127 8.08 0.20 0.29
CA ILE A 127 6.69 -0.14 0.63
C ILE A 127 6.67 -1.62 1.01
N GLN A 128 6.22 -1.91 2.22
CA GLN A 128 6.02 -3.26 2.69
C GLN A 128 4.57 -3.67 2.40
N LEU A 129 4.42 -4.64 1.50
CA LEU A 129 3.12 -5.12 1.06
C LEU A 129 2.47 -6.01 2.13
N ASN A 130 1.15 -5.92 2.21
CA ASN A 130 0.27 -6.79 2.98
C ASN A 130 -0.25 -7.99 2.18
N LYS A 131 -0.31 -7.87 0.85
CA LYS A 131 -0.69 -8.90 -0.10
C LYS A 131 0.02 -8.70 -1.45
N ALA A 132 -0.12 -9.66 -2.35
CA ALA A 132 0.25 -9.43 -3.74
C ALA A 132 -0.82 -8.57 -4.42
N TYR A 133 -0.38 -7.60 -5.22
CA TYR A 133 -1.24 -6.74 -6.02
C TYR A 133 -1.08 -7.11 -7.50
N GLU A 134 -2.18 -7.07 -8.25
CA GLU A 134 -2.16 -7.28 -9.70
C GLU A 134 -1.60 -6.05 -10.42
N ASN A 135 -1.91 -4.86 -9.91
CA ASN A 135 -1.51 -3.58 -10.52
C ASN A 135 -0.82 -2.68 -9.49
N VAL A 136 0.16 -1.91 -9.96
CA VAL A 136 0.76 -0.80 -9.21
C VAL A 136 0.71 0.43 -10.11
N ILE A 137 0.00 1.47 -9.67
CA ILE A 137 -0.26 2.68 -10.46
C ILE A 137 0.35 3.89 -9.75
N GLY A 138 1.10 4.72 -10.48
CA GLY A 138 1.65 5.96 -9.97
C GLY A 138 0.69 7.13 -10.15
N PHE A 139 0.62 8.02 -9.16
CA PHE A 139 -0.11 9.28 -9.24
C PHE A 139 0.79 10.44 -8.83
N ARG A 140 1.04 11.37 -9.76
CA ARG A 140 1.76 12.60 -9.49
C ARG A 140 0.78 13.75 -9.40
N ASN A 141 0.75 14.43 -8.26
CA ASN A 141 -0.15 15.57 -8.01
C ASN A 141 -1.65 15.25 -8.27
N GLY A 142 -2.05 13.98 -8.14
CA GLY A 142 -3.41 13.51 -8.39
C GLY A 142 -3.71 13.06 -9.82
N GLU A 143 -2.75 13.17 -10.74
CA GLU A 143 -2.86 12.65 -12.11
C GLU A 143 -2.10 11.34 -12.23
N GLU A 144 -2.69 10.36 -12.92
CA GLU A 144 -2.03 9.08 -13.18
C GLU A 144 -0.77 9.28 -14.04
N GLU A 145 0.34 8.72 -13.59
CA GLU A 145 1.62 8.76 -14.28
C GLU A 145 2.25 7.37 -14.32
N PRO A 146 2.62 6.85 -15.51
CA PRO A 146 3.27 5.55 -15.60
C PRO A 146 4.67 5.60 -15.00
N PHE A 147 5.10 4.49 -14.39
CA PHE A 147 6.49 4.32 -13.99
C PHE A 147 7.40 4.29 -15.22
N ALA A 148 8.43 5.15 -15.22
CA ALA A 148 9.35 5.29 -16.33
C ALA A 148 10.18 4.02 -16.57
N VAL A 149 10.57 3.34 -15.49
CA VAL A 149 11.23 2.04 -15.54
C VAL A 149 10.62 1.14 -14.46
N VAL A 150 10.30 -0.09 -14.86
CA VAL A 150 9.86 -1.16 -13.97
C VAL A 150 10.84 -2.31 -14.06
N SER A 151 11.35 -2.76 -12.92
CA SER A 151 12.25 -3.92 -12.82
C SER A 151 11.94 -4.71 -11.56
N GLY A 152 12.61 -5.84 -11.38
CA GLY A 152 12.43 -6.67 -10.20
C GLY A 152 13.16 -7.98 -10.34
N ASN A 153 13.31 -8.65 -9.20
CA ASN A 153 13.92 -9.97 -9.10
C ASN A 153 12.92 -11.01 -8.62
#